data_AF-A0A820GXE7-F1
#
_entry.id   AF-A0A820GXE7-F1
#
_cell.length_a   1.000
_cell.length_b   1.000
_cell.length_c   1.000
_cell.angle_alpha   90.00
_cell.angle_beta   90.00
_cell.angle_gamma   90.00
#
_symmetry.space_group_name_H-M   'P 1'
#
loop_
_entity.id
_entity.type
_entity.pdbx_description
1 polymer ?
#
loop_
_entity_poly.entity_id
_entity_poly.type
_entity_poly.pdbx_seq_one_letter_code
_entity_poly.pdbx_strand_id
1 'polypeptide(L)'
;MLIFVLFVHIFVFIGTLIGLTLSVGVVIANYSENKGTALLTVGQRRWMDLKGRIKLAQPLNRPPRPENNKFRSYVFDITQNRLFKKSSAVLVLLNCALLYKPWKVNEQITQISALISSLFTFLFLVEAVMKCIALGFVGYWQSCRNRFDLLVTILGIGWIVLNFISISKIELQEFSNTFGFTVIILRFFTIVGKH
;
A
#
# COMPACT_ATOMS: atom_id res chain seq x y z
N MET A 1 3.80 52.85 -1.91
CA MET A 1 3.72 51.44 -2.36
C MET A 1 4.03 50.45 -1.24
N LEU A 2 5.18 50.53 -0.57
CA LEU A 2 5.59 49.57 0.47
C LEU A 2 4.67 49.51 1.71
N ILE A 3 4.15 50.66 2.16
CA ILE A 3 3.19 50.73 3.28
C ILE A 3 1.88 49.98 2.96
N PHE A 4 1.37 50.11 1.73
CA PHE A 4 0.17 49.40 1.29
C PHE A 4 0.41 47.89 1.23
N VAL A 5 1.58 47.47 0.74
CA VAL A 5 1.98 46.05 0.72
C VAL A 5 2.06 45.50 2.15
N LEU A 6 2.70 46.21 3.09
CA LEU A 6 2.77 45.81 4.49
C LEU A 6 1.37 45.71 5.13
N PHE A 7 0.50 46.69 4.88
CA PHE A 7 -0.87 46.68 5.37
C PHE A 7 -1.64 45.43 4.90
N VAL A 8 -1.58 45.11 3.60
CA VAL A 8 -2.23 43.91 3.05
C VAL A 8 -1.68 42.64 3.67
N HIS A 9 -0.36 42.51 3.84
CA HIS A 9 0.26 41.32 4.44
C HIS A 9 -0.15 41.15 5.91
N ILE A 10 -0.17 42.23 6.70
CA ILE A 10 -0.62 42.19 8.10
C ILE A 10 -2.10 41.82 8.19
N PHE A 11 -2.94 42.40 7.33
CA PHE A 11 -4.37 42.10 7.30
C PHE A 11 -4.65 40.63 6.93
N VAL A 12 -3.97 40.10 5.91
CA VAL A 12 -4.09 38.69 5.51
C VAL A 12 -3.52 37.77 6.59
N PHE A 13 -2.39 38.12 7.21
CA PHE A 13 -1.79 37.34 8.29
C PHE A 13 -2.75 37.22 9.48
N ILE A 14 -3.34 38.34 9.92
CA ILE A 14 -4.32 38.35 11.02
C ILE A 14 -5.60 37.59 10.63
N GLY A 15 -6.16 37.89 9.45
CA GLY A 15 -7.41 37.29 8.99
C GLY A 15 -7.30 35.77 8.80
N THR A 16 -6.19 35.28 8.26
CA THR A 16 -5.98 33.84 8.03
C THR A 16 -5.49 33.12 9.27
N LEU A 17 -4.49 33.64 9.99
CA LEU A 17 -3.94 32.93 11.14
C LEU A 17 -4.82 33.00 12.37
N ILE A 18 -5.53 34.10 12.61
CA ILE A 18 -6.39 34.23 13.79
C ILE A 18 -7.84 33.91 13.42
N GLY A 19 -8.36 34.49 12.33
CA GLY A 19 -9.76 34.29 11.93
C GLY A 19 -10.10 32.84 11.59
N LEU A 20 -9.29 32.18 10.75
CA LEU A 20 -9.55 30.78 10.37
C LEU A 20 -9.28 29.81 11.53
N THR A 21 -8.24 30.03 12.34
CA THR A 21 -7.93 29.13 13.47
C THR A 21 -8.99 29.21 14.56
N LEU A 22 -9.53 30.40 14.86
CA LEU A 22 -10.67 30.54 15.78
C LEU A 22 -11.91 29.84 15.24
N SER A 23 -12.21 29.98 13.95
CA SER A 23 -13.35 29.32 13.32
C SER A 23 -13.24 27.79 13.41
N VAL A 24 -12.07 27.22 13.08
CA VAL A 24 -11.79 25.79 13.23
C VAL A 24 -11.86 25.36 14.70
N GLY A 25 -11.37 26.20 15.63
CA GLY A 25 -11.44 25.95 17.07
C GLY A 25 -12.87 25.82 17.58
N VAL A 26 -13.77 26.74 17.19
CA VAL A 26 -15.19 26.70 17.55
C VAL A 26 -15.87 25.45 16.99
N VAL A 27 -15.59 25.10 15.72
CA VAL A 27 -16.16 23.90 15.09
C VAL A 27 -15.70 22.62 15.82
N ILE A 28 -14.41 22.52 16.16
CA ILE A 28 -13.88 21.36 16.89
C ILE A 28 -14.46 21.26 18.32
N ALA A 29 -14.56 22.39 19.02
CA ALA A 29 -15.14 22.45 20.36
C ALA A 29 -16.61 21.99 20.34
N ASN A 30 -17.42 22.56 19.44
CA ASN A 30 -18.82 22.18 19.25
C ASN A 30 -18.96 20.70 18.83
N TYR A 31 -18.08 20.21 17.95
CA TYR A 31 -18.08 18.79 17.57
C TYR A 31 -17.74 17.86 18.73
N SER A 32 -16.78 18.23 19.58
CA SER A 32 -16.40 17.47 20.78
C SER A 32 -17.53 17.45 21.81
N GLU A 33 -18.28 18.55 21.93
CA GLU A 33 -19.44 18.70 22.79
C GLU A 33 -20.62 17.87 22.29
N ASN A 34 -20.96 17.97 21.00
CA ASN A 34 -22.01 17.15 20.37
C ASN A 34 -21.72 15.64 20.42
N LYS A 35 -20.44 15.25 20.41
CA LYS A 35 -20.02 13.86 20.64
C LYS A 35 -20.08 13.41 22.11
N GLY A 36 -20.28 14.32 23.06
CA GLY A 36 -20.24 14.04 24.50
C GLY A 36 -18.84 13.78 25.05
N THR A 37 -17.79 14.17 24.33
CA THR A 37 -16.38 13.93 24.71
C THR A 37 -15.65 15.17 25.23
N ALA A 38 -16.34 16.33 25.24
CA ALA A 38 -15.80 17.61 25.71
C ALA A 38 -15.51 17.62 27.22
N LEU A 39 -16.39 17.03 28.03
CA LEU A 39 -16.26 17.00 29.49
C LEU A 39 -15.33 15.87 29.99
N LEU A 40 -14.87 14.99 29.10
CA LEU A 40 -14.03 13.86 29.47
C LEU A 40 -12.59 14.30 29.70
N THR A 41 -11.97 13.76 30.74
CA THR A 41 -10.53 13.88 30.95
C THR A 41 -9.76 13.21 29.80
N VAL A 42 -8.50 13.64 29.60
CA VAL A 42 -7.61 13.04 28.58
C VAL A 42 -7.47 11.52 28.78
N GLY A 43 -7.44 11.06 30.04
CA GLY A 43 -7.39 9.63 30.36
C GLY A 43 -8.65 8.86 29.95
N GLN A 44 -9.84 9.42 30.22
CA GLN A 44 -11.12 8.82 29.80
C GLN A 44 -11.26 8.74 28.28
N ARG A 45 -10.80 9.77 27.55
CA ARG A 45 -10.80 9.76 26.08
C ARG A 45 -9.90 8.65 25.52
N ARG A 46 -8.66 8.54 26.04
CA ARG A 46 -7.74 7.46 25.67
C ARG A 46 -8.31 6.07 25.98
N TRP A 47 -9.02 5.92 27.10
CA TRP A 47 -9.71 4.67 27.45
C TRP A 47 -10.84 4.34 26.47
N MET A 48 -11.63 5.34 26.08
CA MET A 48 -12.68 5.17 25.07
C MET A 48 -12.10 4.77 23.71
N ASP A 49 -11.01 5.42 23.28
CA ASP A 49 -10.28 5.07 22.06
C ASP A 49 -9.75 3.63 22.12
N LEU A 50 -9.17 3.23 23.26
CA LEU A 50 -8.69 1.88 23.49
C LEU A 50 -9.84 0.85 23.43
N LYS A 51 -10.95 1.13 24.11
CA LYS A 51 -12.14 0.27 24.09
C LYS A 51 -12.69 0.12 22.66
N GLY A 52 -12.68 1.20 21.88
CA GLY A 52 -13.02 1.16 20.46
C GLY A 52 -12.08 0.27 19.65
N ARG A 53 -10.77 0.41 19.84
CA ARG A 53 -9.75 -0.42 19.17
C ARG A 53 -9.86 -1.90 19.53
N ILE A 54 -10.12 -2.22 20.80
CA ILE A 54 -10.30 -3.60 21.27
C ILE A 54 -11.56 -4.22 20.64
N LYS A 55 -12.67 -3.47 20.54
CA LYS A 55 -13.89 -3.96 19.87
C LYS A 55 -13.67 -4.28 18.39
N LEU A 56 -12.78 -3.54 17.72
CA LEU A 56 -12.42 -3.77 16.32
C LEU A 56 -11.35 -4.86 16.16
N ALA A 57 -10.61 -5.20 17.21
CA ALA A 57 -9.57 -6.22 17.17
C ALA A 57 -10.21 -7.61 17.07
N GLN A 58 -10.00 -8.26 15.92
CA GLN A 58 -10.42 -9.64 15.70
C GLN A 58 -9.31 -10.62 16.13
N PRO A 59 -9.68 -11.84 16.55
CA PRO A 59 -8.70 -12.89 16.83
C PRO A 59 -7.87 -13.17 15.58
N LEU A 60 -6.56 -13.38 15.77
CA LEU A 60 -5.64 -13.65 14.68
C LEU A 60 -5.87 -15.08 14.17
N ASN A 61 -6.62 -15.23 13.07
CA ASN A 61 -6.84 -16.51 12.38
C ASN A 61 -5.60 -16.92 11.58
N ARG A 62 -4.50 -17.22 12.28
CA ARG A 62 -3.27 -17.72 11.65
C ARG A 62 -3.26 -19.25 11.72
N PRO A 63 -3.11 -19.97 10.59
CA PRO A 63 -3.06 -21.43 10.61
C PRO A 63 -1.86 -21.91 11.43
N PRO A 64 -2.00 -23.03 12.16
CA PRO A 64 -0.93 -23.61 12.97
C PRO A 64 0.24 -24.07 12.08
N ARG A 65 1.42 -24.21 12.68
CA ARG A 65 2.60 -24.72 11.99
C ARG A 65 2.31 -26.15 11.49
N PRO A 66 2.66 -26.48 10.24
CA PRO A 66 2.46 -27.82 9.73
C PRO A 66 3.48 -28.83 10.29
N GLU A 67 3.01 -29.91 10.90
CA GLU A 67 3.89 -30.91 11.55
C GLU A 67 4.27 -32.09 10.64
N ASN A 68 3.36 -32.55 9.77
CA ASN A 68 3.55 -33.81 9.03
C ASN A 68 4.60 -33.76 7.90
N ASN A 69 4.83 -32.58 7.28
CA ASN A 69 5.71 -32.44 6.12
C ASN A 69 6.90 -31.53 6.46
N LYS A 70 8.11 -32.10 6.57
CA LYS A 70 9.36 -31.36 6.86
C LYS A 70 9.60 -30.23 5.85
N PHE A 71 9.35 -30.47 4.56
CA PHE A 71 9.44 -29.45 3.52
C PHE A 71 8.46 -28.29 3.75
N ARG A 72 7.19 -28.58 4.04
CA ARG A 72 6.16 -27.57 4.29
C ARG A 72 6.48 -26.75 5.54
N SER A 73 6.99 -27.39 6.60
CA SER A 73 7.44 -26.70 7.80
C SER A 73 8.62 -25.77 7.54
N TYR A 74 9.60 -26.19 6.73
CA TYR A 74 10.75 -25.35 6.40
C TYR A 74 10.34 -24.10 5.61
N VAL A 75 9.47 -24.27 4.60
CA VAL A 75 8.92 -23.13 3.82
C VAL A 75 8.07 -22.20 4.71
N PHE A 76 7.33 -22.76 5.68
CA PHE A 76 6.59 -21.96 6.67
C PHE A 76 7.51 -21.11 7.55
N ASP A 77 8.63 -21.66 8.02
CA ASP A 77 9.60 -20.93 8.84
C ASP A 77 10.26 -19.79 8.04
N ILE A 78 10.59 -20.02 6.75
CA ILE A 78 11.13 -18.98 5.84
C ILE A 78 10.11 -17.87 5.63
N THR A 79 8.89 -18.22 5.20
CA THR A 79 7.85 -17.22 4.85
C THR A 79 7.41 -16.39 6.05
N GLN A 80 7.49 -16.93 7.27
CA GLN A 80 7.16 -16.18 8.46
C GLN A 80 8.29 -15.30 8.98
N ASN A 81 9.52 -15.52 8.56
CA ASN A 81 10.66 -14.73 9.00
C ASN A 81 10.44 -13.23 8.71
N ARG A 82 10.77 -12.37 9.69
CA ARG A 82 10.67 -10.92 9.57
C ARG A 82 11.51 -10.40 8.39
N LEU A 83 12.66 -11.02 8.14
CA LEU A 83 13.53 -10.65 7.02
C LEU A 83 12.84 -10.87 5.66
N PHE A 84 12.16 -12.01 5.50
CA PHE A 84 11.39 -12.32 4.28
C PHE A 84 10.23 -11.34 4.05
N LYS A 85 9.54 -10.94 5.13
CA LYS A 85 8.47 -9.94 5.04
C LYS A 85 9.03 -8.56 4.65
N LYS A 86 10.18 -8.18 5.20
CA LYS A 86 10.86 -6.92 4.87
C LYS A 86 11.41 -6.92 3.44
N SER A 87 12.00 -8.02 2.96
CA SER A 87 12.54 -8.11 1.60
C SER A 87 11.45 -7.91 0.55
N SER A 88 10.28 -8.51 0.74
CA SER A 88 9.12 -8.27 -0.14
C SER A 88 8.69 -6.80 -0.18
N ALA A 89 8.68 -6.11 0.97
CA ALA A 89 8.38 -4.68 0.99
C ALA A 89 9.43 -3.84 0.25
N VAL A 90 10.72 -4.16 0.42
CA VAL A 90 11.81 -3.50 -0.31
C VAL A 90 11.70 -3.72 -1.82
N LEU A 91 11.36 -4.94 -2.27
CA LEU A 91 11.15 -5.24 -3.69
C LEU A 91 10.01 -4.39 -4.29
N VAL A 92 8.92 -4.17 -3.54
CA VAL A 92 7.82 -3.31 -4.02
C VAL A 92 8.31 -1.87 -4.17
N LEU A 93 9.05 -1.34 -3.19
CA LEU A 93 9.60 0.02 -3.26
C LEU A 93 10.56 0.19 -4.44
N LEU A 94 11.45 -0.78 -4.67
CA LEU A 94 12.35 -0.78 -5.84
C LEU A 94 11.58 -0.82 -7.16
N ASN A 95 10.52 -1.63 -7.25
CA ASN A 95 9.69 -1.67 -8.46
C ASN A 95 8.95 -0.34 -8.68
N CYS A 96 8.49 0.32 -7.62
CA CYS A 96 7.88 1.65 -7.72
C CYS A 96 8.89 2.72 -8.15
N ALA A 97 10.16 2.62 -7.72
CA ALA A 97 11.20 3.55 -8.14
C ALA A 97 11.45 3.51 -9.66
N LEU A 98 11.17 2.39 -10.33
CA LEU A 98 11.23 2.28 -11.80
C LEU A 98 10.17 3.14 -12.52
N LEU A 99 9.16 3.64 -11.79
CA LEU A 99 8.16 4.57 -12.32
C LEU A 99 8.59 6.03 -12.26
N TYR A 100 9.84 6.33 -11.92
CA TYR A 100 10.36 7.70 -11.89
C TYR A 100 10.18 8.44 -13.23
N LYS A 101 10.27 7.73 -14.36
CA LYS A 101 10.03 8.26 -15.71
C LYS A 101 8.75 7.64 -16.30
N PRO A 102 7.86 8.44 -16.91
CA PRO A 102 6.68 7.88 -17.60
C PRO A 102 7.12 6.95 -18.73
N TRP A 103 6.50 5.77 -18.80
CA TRP A 103 6.79 4.77 -19.82
C TRP A 103 6.25 5.20 -21.17
N LYS A 104 7.14 5.59 -22.07
CA LYS A 104 6.82 5.99 -23.45
C LYS A 104 7.23 4.92 -24.45
N VAL A 105 6.48 4.85 -25.56
CA VAL A 105 6.79 3.98 -26.71
C VAL A 105 8.12 4.43 -27.34
N ASN A 106 8.89 3.47 -27.88
CA ASN A 106 10.18 3.66 -28.54
C ASN A 106 11.35 4.19 -27.68
N GLU A 107 11.20 4.34 -26.36
CA GLU A 107 12.32 4.65 -25.47
C GLU A 107 13.02 3.39 -24.94
N GLN A 108 14.34 3.30 -25.10
CA GLN A 108 15.14 2.19 -24.56
C GLN A 108 15.04 2.07 -23.03
N ILE A 109 14.95 3.20 -22.33
CA ILE A 109 14.81 3.24 -20.87
C ILE A 109 13.51 2.56 -20.42
N THR A 110 12.41 2.73 -21.18
CA THR A 110 11.13 2.05 -20.92
C THR A 110 11.28 0.53 -21.05
N GLN A 111 11.98 0.06 -22.09
CA GLN A 111 12.19 -1.38 -22.30
C GLN A 111 13.01 -2.01 -21.17
N ILE A 112 14.07 -1.34 -20.72
CA ILE A 112 14.89 -1.80 -19.60
C ILE A 112 14.07 -1.80 -18.30
N SER A 113 13.31 -0.73 -18.05
CA SER A 113 12.47 -0.62 -16.85
C SER A 113 11.38 -1.69 -16.82
N ALA A 114 10.71 -1.96 -17.95
CA ALA A 114 9.73 -3.02 -18.09
C ALA A 114 10.35 -4.42 -17.90
N LEU A 115 11.57 -4.64 -18.40
CA LEU A 115 12.29 -5.89 -18.17
C LEU A 115 12.56 -6.11 -16.68
N ILE A 116 13.08 -5.11 -15.98
CA ILE A 116 13.35 -5.20 -14.52
C ILE A 116 12.04 -5.38 -13.74
N SER A 117 10.97 -4.65 -14.09
CA SER A 117 9.65 -4.81 -13.47
C SER A 117 9.04 -6.20 -13.71
N SER A 118 9.33 -6.84 -14.85
CA SER A 118 8.90 -8.22 -15.11
C SER A 118 9.64 -9.22 -14.21
N LEU A 119 10.95 -9.04 -13.99
CA LEU A 119 11.73 -9.83 -13.03
C LEU A 119 11.20 -9.68 -11.60
N PHE A 120 10.87 -8.46 -11.17
CA PHE A 120 10.25 -8.25 -9.85
C PHE A 120 8.90 -8.94 -9.73
N THR A 121 8.08 -8.90 -10.79
CA THR A 121 6.79 -9.59 -10.83
C THR A 121 6.95 -11.11 -10.68
N PHE A 122 7.99 -11.69 -11.29
CA PHE A 122 8.33 -13.10 -11.12
C PHE A 122 8.76 -13.43 -9.68
N LEU A 123 9.57 -12.58 -9.03
CA LEU A 123 9.92 -12.77 -7.62
C LEU A 123 8.69 -12.75 -6.70
N PHE A 124 7.72 -11.89 -6.96
CA PHE A 124 6.47 -11.88 -6.21
C PHE A 124 5.59 -13.11 -6.48
N LEU A 125 5.65 -13.67 -7.69
CA LEU A 125 5.01 -14.94 -7.99
C LEU A 125 5.59 -16.07 -7.13
N VAL A 126 6.92 -16.15 -7.05
CA VAL A 126 7.60 -17.13 -6.19
C VAL A 126 7.22 -16.93 -4.73
N GLU A 127 7.16 -15.68 -4.24
CA GLU A 127 6.66 -15.36 -2.90
C GLU A 127 5.24 -15.86 -2.66
N ALA A 128 4.30 -15.57 -3.58
CA ALA A 128 2.90 -15.98 -3.45
C ALA A 128 2.76 -17.51 -3.42
N VAL A 129 3.48 -18.21 -4.30
CA VAL A 129 3.51 -19.69 -4.34
C VAL A 129 4.06 -20.27 -3.04
N MET A 130 5.18 -19.74 -2.54
CA MET A 130 5.74 -20.19 -1.26
C MET A 130 4.76 -20.00 -0.10
N LYS A 131 4.05 -18.86 -0.04
CA LYS A 131 3.00 -18.62 0.98
C LYS A 131 1.83 -19.58 0.84
N CYS A 132 1.39 -19.89 -0.38
CA CYS A 132 0.34 -20.87 -0.64
C CYS A 132 0.73 -22.27 -0.12
N ILE A 133 1.98 -22.69 -0.35
CA ILE A 133 2.50 -23.98 0.14
C ILE A 133 2.62 -23.96 1.67
N ALA A 134 3.14 -22.89 2.24
CA ALA A 134 3.35 -22.74 3.69
C ALA A 134 2.03 -22.78 4.49
N LEU A 135 1.04 -22.00 4.07
CA LEU A 135 -0.22 -21.82 4.80
C LEU A 135 -1.30 -22.84 4.39
N GLY A 136 -1.10 -23.52 3.26
CA GLY A 136 -2.15 -24.29 2.59
C GLY A 136 -3.18 -23.38 1.89
N PHE A 137 -3.90 -23.93 0.91
CA PHE A 137 -4.87 -23.16 0.11
C PHE A 137 -5.96 -22.49 0.96
N VAL A 138 -6.54 -23.24 1.90
CA VAL A 138 -7.60 -22.74 2.81
C VAL A 138 -7.07 -21.63 3.72
N GLY A 139 -5.90 -21.83 4.33
CA GLY A 139 -5.27 -20.83 5.20
C GLY A 139 -4.84 -19.57 4.44
N TYR A 140 -4.40 -19.72 3.19
CA TYR A 140 -4.06 -18.60 2.32
C TYR A 140 -5.30 -17.74 1.98
N TRP A 141 -6.43 -18.37 1.65
CA TRP A 141 -7.65 -17.68 1.22
C TRP A 141 -8.41 -16.94 2.33
N GLN A 142 -8.21 -17.33 3.60
CA GLN A 142 -8.82 -16.66 4.76
C GLN A 142 -8.31 -15.21 4.93
N SER A 143 -7.06 -14.94 4.57
CA SER A 143 -6.47 -13.60 4.71
C SER A 143 -6.84 -12.70 3.54
N CYS A 144 -7.65 -11.66 3.77
CA CYS A 144 -7.96 -10.64 2.76
C CYS A 144 -6.71 -10.06 2.08
N ARG A 145 -5.63 -9.88 2.86
CA ARG A 145 -4.36 -9.36 2.36
C ARG A 145 -3.68 -10.30 1.38
N ASN A 146 -3.70 -11.60 1.68
CA ASN A 146 -3.12 -12.61 0.79
C ASN A 146 -3.94 -12.76 -0.50
N ARG A 147 -5.28 -12.62 -0.40
CA ARG A 147 -6.15 -12.57 -1.59
C ARG A 147 -5.79 -11.39 -2.49
N PHE A 148 -5.64 -10.20 -1.93
CA PHE A 148 -5.23 -9.02 -2.70
C PHE A 148 -3.84 -9.18 -3.32
N ASP A 149 -2.85 -9.68 -2.55
CA ASP A 149 -1.50 -9.96 -3.05
C ASP A 149 -1.49 -10.97 -4.22
N LEU A 150 -2.34 -12.00 -4.14
CA LEU A 150 -2.52 -12.97 -5.22
C LEU A 150 -3.18 -12.36 -6.45
N LEU A 151 -4.23 -11.56 -6.29
CA LEU A 151 -4.89 -10.86 -7.41
C LEU A 151 -3.91 -9.97 -8.16
N VAL A 152 -3.12 -9.15 -7.46
CA VAL A 152 -2.12 -8.28 -8.10
C VAL A 152 -1.02 -9.09 -8.77
N THR A 153 -0.65 -10.25 -8.22
CA THR A 153 0.32 -11.16 -8.83
C THR A 153 -0.21 -11.78 -10.13
N ILE A 154 -1.49 -12.18 -10.18
CA ILE A 154 -2.13 -12.69 -11.40
C ILE A 154 -2.20 -11.60 -12.48
N LEU A 155 -2.60 -10.38 -12.11
CA LEU A 155 -2.60 -9.24 -13.03
C LEU A 155 -1.20 -8.97 -13.58
N GLY A 156 -0.16 -9.09 -12.75
CA GLY A 156 1.23 -8.96 -13.18
C GLY A 156 1.68 -10.04 -14.17
N ILE A 157 1.27 -11.29 -13.98
CA ILE A 157 1.53 -12.35 -14.97
C ILE A 157 0.81 -12.04 -16.29
N GLY A 158 -0.45 -11.60 -16.22
CA GLY A 158 -1.21 -11.16 -17.39
C GLY A 158 -0.51 -10.02 -18.12
N TRP A 159 0.08 -9.07 -17.38
CA TRP A 159 0.87 -7.99 -17.95
C TRP A 159 2.13 -8.49 -18.66
N ILE A 160 2.86 -9.44 -18.06
CA ILE A 160 4.04 -10.03 -18.71
C ILE A 160 3.67 -10.66 -20.06
N VAL A 161 2.61 -11.46 -20.10
CA VAL A 161 2.12 -12.09 -21.33
C VAL A 161 1.73 -11.03 -22.36
N LEU A 162 0.99 -10.00 -21.94
CA LEU A 162 0.60 -8.89 -22.79
C LEU A 162 1.82 -8.13 -23.33
N ASN A 163 2.84 -7.91 -22.50
CA ASN A 163 4.06 -7.22 -22.87
C ASN A 163 4.83 -8.00 -23.95
N PHE A 164 4.93 -9.33 -23.82
CA PHE A 164 5.54 -10.18 -24.85
C PHE A 164 4.80 -10.12 -26.19
N ILE A 165 3.47 -10.12 -26.18
CA ILE A 165 2.66 -10.01 -27.40
C ILE A 165 2.83 -8.62 -28.05
N SER A 166 2.92 -7.58 -27.22
CA SER A 166 2.95 -6.18 -27.64
C SER A 166 4.27 -5.77 -28.31
N ILE A 167 5.36 -6.53 -28.13
CA ILE A 167 6.64 -6.29 -28.82
C ILE A 167 6.46 -6.19 -30.35
N SER A 168 5.48 -6.92 -30.90
CA SER A 168 5.20 -6.97 -32.34
C SER A 168 4.20 -5.90 -32.83
N LYS A 169 3.48 -5.22 -31.92
CA LYS A 169 2.34 -4.34 -32.27
C LYS A 169 2.37 -3.03 -31.46
N ILE A 170 2.67 -1.93 -32.15
CA ILE A 170 2.83 -0.59 -31.55
C ILE A 170 1.59 -0.13 -30.77
N GLU A 171 0.37 -0.36 -31.29
CA GLU A 171 -0.87 0.03 -30.60
C GLU A 171 -1.08 -0.70 -29.27
N LEU A 172 -0.67 -1.97 -29.18
CA LEU A 172 -0.74 -2.72 -27.92
C LEU A 172 0.36 -2.32 -26.95
N GLN A 173 1.44 -1.68 -27.41
CA GLN A 173 2.54 -1.27 -26.54
C GLN A 173 2.13 -0.15 -25.58
N GLU A 174 1.30 0.81 -26.02
CA GLU A 174 0.74 1.85 -25.13
C GLU A 174 -0.19 1.24 -24.07
N PHE A 175 -1.05 0.32 -24.49
CA PHE A 175 -1.94 -0.40 -23.59
C PHE A 175 -1.16 -1.25 -22.57
N SER A 176 -0.16 -2.00 -23.02
CA SER A 176 0.74 -2.79 -22.17
C SER A 176 1.47 -1.92 -21.16
N ASN A 177 1.99 -0.76 -21.57
CA ASN A 177 2.70 0.15 -20.67
C ASN A 177 1.76 0.70 -19.58
N THR A 178 0.55 1.11 -19.97
CA THR A 178 -0.47 1.59 -19.03
C THR A 178 -0.90 0.49 -18.07
N PHE A 179 -1.10 -0.74 -18.58
CA PHE A 179 -1.43 -1.89 -17.77
C PHE A 179 -0.30 -2.22 -16.77
N GLY A 180 0.97 -2.20 -17.19
CA GLY A 180 2.12 -2.39 -16.31
C GLY A 180 2.22 -1.34 -15.22
N PHE A 181 2.03 -0.07 -15.58
CA PHE A 181 1.98 1.04 -14.64
C PHE A 181 0.90 0.81 -13.56
N THR A 182 -0.32 0.44 -13.96
CA THR A 182 -1.41 0.15 -13.01
C THR A 182 -1.09 -1.02 -12.10
N VAL A 183 -0.47 -2.10 -12.61
CA VAL A 183 -0.04 -3.24 -11.78
C VAL A 183 0.98 -2.81 -10.73
N ILE A 184 1.96 -1.97 -11.08
CA ILE A 184 2.98 -1.50 -10.13
C ILE A 184 2.36 -0.59 -9.06
N ILE A 185 1.39 0.26 -9.44
CA ILE A 185 0.63 1.06 -8.47
C ILE A 185 -0.19 0.18 -7.52
N LEU A 186 -0.89 -0.83 -8.05
CA LEU A 186 -1.64 -1.77 -7.22
C LEU A 186 -0.71 -2.51 -6.25
N ARG A 187 0.51 -2.86 -6.68
CA ARG A 187 1.56 -3.41 -5.82
C ARG A 187 1.94 -2.43 -4.71
N PHE A 188 2.11 -1.15 -4.99
CA PHE A 188 2.41 -0.16 -3.95
C PHE A 188 1.36 -0.17 -2.83
N PHE A 189 0.07 -0.22 -3.18
CA PHE A 189 -1.01 -0.29 -2.19
C PHE A 189 -0.98 -1.57 -1.33
N THR A 190 -0.34 -2.66 -1.78
CA THR A 190 -0.15 -3.86 -0.94
C THR A 190 0.71 -3.59 0.30
N ILE A 191 1.57 -2.55 0.29
CA ILE A 191 2.42 -2.18 1.45
C ILE A 191 1.58 -1.62 2.60
N VAL A 192 0.50 -0.88 2.29
CA VAL A 192 -0.33 -0.18 3.29
C VAL A 192 -0.93 -1.16 4.33
N GLY A 193 -1.11 -2.43 3.97
CA GLY A 193 -1.58 -3.48 4.87
C GLY A 193 -0.50 -4.31 5.57
N LYS A 194 0.80 -4.02 5.38
CA LYS A 194 1.93 -4.81 5.93
C LYS A 194 2.45 -4.30 7.28
N HIS A 195 1.92 -3.21 7.82
CA HIS A 195 2.24 -2.68 9.15
C HIS A 195 1.13 -2.97 10.17
#